data_AF-A0A2Z3GZR6-F1
#
_entry.id   AF-A0A2Z3GZR6-F1
#
_cell.length_a   1.000
_cell.length_b   1.000
_cell.length_c   1.000
_cell.angle_alpha   90.00
_cell.angle_beta   90.00
_cell.angle_gamma   90.00
#
_symmetry.space_group_name_H-M   'P 1'
#
loop_
_entity.id
_entity.type
_entity.pdbx_description
1 polymer ?
#
loop_
_entity_poly.entity_id
_entity_poly.type
_entity_poly.pdbx_seq_one_letter_code
_entity_poly.pdbx_strand_id
1 'polypeptide(L)'
;MSHFFYSDPLAAAWMASRYEMVFCTATGEIIDRWVIDSLISTTRNNPEGVSGKYTKLFVHHDSLFLLEPILNDVIWTVREGFYEVQRICDVYDLPVHNTWALHRIAERNGIPFMWPEQEAA
;
A
#
# COMPACT_ATOMS: atom_id res chain seq x y z
N MET A 1 -4.34 14.56 -7.76
CA MET A 1 -3.37 13.73 -7.00
C MET A 1 -3.81 12.29 -7.14
N SER A 2 -2.92 11.32 -7.27
CA SER A 2 -3.32 9.91 -7.33
C SER A 2 -3.74 9.46 -5.94
N HIS A 3 -4.96 8.96 -5.78
CA HIS A 3 -5.44 8.43 -4.50
C HIS A 3 -5.10 6.94 -4.43
N PHE A 4 -4.32 6.53 -3.44
CA PHE A 4 -4.03 5.11 -3.18
C PHE A 4 -4.99 4.57 -2.14
N PHE A 5 -5.47 3.34 -2.32
CA PHE A 5 -6.39 2.71 -1.38
C PHE A 5 -6.25 1.19 -1.35
N TYR A 6 -6.80 0.57 -0.30
CA TYR A 6 -7.03 -0.87 -0.24
C TYR A 6 -8.53 -1.13 -0.26
N SER A 7 -8.95 -2.06 -1.12
CA SER A 7 -10.28 -2.66 -1.10
C SER A 7 -10.38 -3.78 -0.05
N ASP A 8 -9.28 -4.47 0.21
CA ASP A 8 -9.21 -5.52 1.24
C ASP A 8 -8.80 -4.93 2.61
N PRO A 9 -9.69 -4.94 3.62
CA PRO A 9 -9.38 -4.44 4.95
C PRO A 9 -8.31 -5.28 5.67
N LEU A 10 -8.14 -6.57 5.32
CA LEU A 10 -7.07 -7.40 5.88
C LEU A 10 -5.70 -6.94 5.40
N ALA A 11 -5.59 -6.59 4.12
CA ALA A 11 -4.36 -6.04 3.56
C ALA A 11 -4.03 -4.68 4.19
N ALA A 12 -5.02 -3.79 4.30
CA ALA A 12 -4.85 -2.49 4.96
C ALA A 12 -4.37 -2.66 6.42
N ALA A 13 -4.99 -3.55 7.16
CA ALA A 13 -4.62 -3.85 8.55
C ALA A 13 -3.22 -4.42 8.68
N TRP A 14 -2.85 -5.36 7.79
CA TRP A 14 -1.50 -5.90 7.74
C TRP A 14 -0.47 -4.78 7.55
N MET A 15 -0.73 -3.87 6.61
CA MET A 15 0.15 -2.75 6.31
C MET A 15 0.21 -1.74 7.47
N ALA A 16 -0.93 -1.44 8.11
CA ALA A 16 -0.97 -0.64 9.35
C ALA A 16 -0.09 -1.26 10.45
N SER A 17 -0.16 -2.59 10.62
CA SER A 17 0.53 -3.27 11.70
C SER A 17 2.03 -3.42 11.47
N ARG A 18 2.49 -3.54 10.22
CA ARG A 18 3.90 -3.80 9.89
C ARG A 18 4.69 -2.54 9.57
N TYR A 19 4.04 -1.56 8.97
CA TYR A 19 4.69 -0.36 8.46
C TYR A 19 4.09 0.93 9.03
N GLU A 20 3.20 0.83 10.03
CA GLU A 20 2.55 1.99 10.67
C GLU A 20 1.80 2.89 9.68
N MET A 21 1.29 2.29 8.60
CA MET A 21 0.52 2.98 7.58
C MET A 21 -0.79 3.53 8.16
N VAL A 22 -1.03 4.81 7.93
CA VAL A 22 -2.22 5.54 8.37
C VAL A 22 -3.23 5.58 7.22
N PHE A 23 -4.50 5.41 7.57
CA PHE A 23 -5.61 5.37 6.62
C PHE A 23 -6.61 6.49 6.87
N CYS A 24 -7.34 6.85 5.83
CA CYS A 24 -8.47 7.77 5.90
C CYS A 24 -9.66 7.28 5.08
N THR A 25 -10.83 7.84 5.38
CA THR A 25 -12.05 7.62 4.59
C THR A 25 -12.00 8.42 3.29
N ALA A 26 -12.96 8.18 2.38
CA ALA A 26 -13.12 8.99 1.17
C ALA A 26 -13.33 10.49 1.46
N THR A 27 -13.80 10.85 2.65
CA THR A 27 -13.98 12.24 3.08
C THR A 27 -12.74 12.84 3.73
N GLY A 28 -11.65 12.07 3.85
CA GLY A 28 -10.39 12.49 4.47
C GLY A 28 -10.35 12.36 6.00
N GLU A 29 -11.36 11.74 6.62
CA GLU A 29 -11.34 11.46 8.07
C GLU A 29 -10.29 10.39 8.36
N ILE A 30 -9.33 10.69 9.25
CA ILE A 30 -8.32 9.72 9.69
C ILE A 30 -9.02 8.56 10.41
N ILE A 31 -8.64 7.34 10.08
CA ILE A 31 -9.16 6.12 10.67
C ILE A 31 -8.18 5.65 11.73
N ASP A 32 -8.64 5.61 12.99
CA ASP A 32 -7.84 5.08 14.07
C ASP A 32 -7.54 3.59 13.89
N ARG A 33 -6.38 3.15 14.38
CA ARG A 33 -5.94 1.75 14.29
C ARG A 33 -6.94 0.75 14.88
N TRP A 34 -7.61 1.09 15.98
CA TRP A 34 -8.61 0.22 16.60
C TRP A 34 -9.82 -0.03 15.69
N VAL A 35 -10.17 0.94 14.83
CA VAL A 35 -11.25 0.79 13.83
C VAL A 35 -10.82 -0.22 12.77
N ILE A 36 -9.56 -0.15 12.32
CA ILE A 36 -9.01 -1.11 11.37
C ILE A 36 -9.02 -2.53 11.95
N ASP A 37 -8.60 -2.70 13.20
CA ASP A 37 -8.66 -4.00 13.90
C ASP A 37 -10.10 -4.51 14.04
N SER A 38 -11.05 -3.62 14.32
CA SER A 38 -12.47 -3.96 14.36
C SER A 38 -13.01 -4.36 12.99
N LEU A 39 -12.56 -3.73 11.90
CA LEU A 39 -12.94 -4.09 10.54
C LEU A 39 -12.48 -5.50 10.19
N ILE A 40 -11.22 -5.88 10.52
CA ILE A 40 -10.72 -7.25 10.37
C ILE A 40 -11.67 -8.26 11.03
N SER A 41 -12.03 -8.00 12.30
CA SER A 41 -12.87 -8.91 13.07
C SER A 41 -14.26 -9.06 12.45
N THR A 42 -14.78 -7.97 11.89
CA THR A 42 -16.11 -7.94 11.27
C THR A 42 -16.08 -8.63 9.90
N THR A 43 -15.11 -8.31 9.03
CA THR A 43 -14.93 -8.95 7.72
C THR A 43 -14.75 -10.46 7.86
N ARG A 44 -14.04 -10.93 8.89
CA ARG A 44 -13.85 -12.37 9.13
C ARG A 44 -15.13 -13.09 9.54
N ASN A 45 -16.00 -12.42 10.30
CA ASN A 45 -17.21 -13.01 10.87
C ASN A 45 -18.45 -12.80 9.97
N ASN A 46 -18.46 -11.74 9.16
CA ASN A 46 -19.53 -11.39 8.24
C ASN A 46 -18.97 -10.57 7.07
N PRO A 47 -18.47 -11.22 6.00
CA PRO A 47 -17.88 -10.53 4.85
C PRO A 47 -18.85 -9.62 4.10
N GLU A 48 -20.16 -9.87 4.19
CA GLU A 48 -21.21 -9.02 3.60
C GLU A 48 -21.61 -7.83 4.51
N GLY A 49 -21.18 -7.83 5.77
CA GLY A 49 -21.57 -6.86 6.79
C GLY A 49 -20.75 -5.56 6.80
N VAL A 50 -19.71 -5.45 5.98
CA VAL A 50 -18.90 -4.22 5.89
C VAL A 50 -19.65 -3.19 5.05
N SER A 51 -20.52 -2.43 5.71
CA SER A 51 -21.29 -1.32 5.12
C SER A 51 -20.38 -0.30 4.42
N GLY A 52 -20.92 0.33 3.36
CA GLY A 52 -20.23 1.09 2.31
C GLY A 52 -19.28 2.24 2.72
N LYS A 53 -19.17 2.57 4.02
CA LYS A 53 -18.22 3.58 4.52
C LYS A 53 -16.76 3.09 4.48
N TYR A 54 -16.52 1.78 4.51
CA TYR A 54 -15.17 1.18 4.54
C TYR A 54 -14.86 0.29 3.33
N THR A 55 -15.58 0.47 2.22
CA THR A 55 -15.31 -0.27 0.97
C THR A 55 -13.95 0.07 0.37
N LYS A 56 -13.43 1.26 0.66
CA LYS A 56 -12.08 1.70 0.30
C LYS A 56 -11.43 2.38 1.49
N LEU A 57 -10.26 1.89 1.89
CA LEU A 57 -9.42 2.51 2.90
C LEU A 57 -8.30 3.26 2.19
N PHE A 58 -8.39 4.59 2.15
CA PHE A 58 -7.41 5.42 1.46
C PHE A 58 -6.15 5.57 2.30
N VAL A 59 -4.98 5.53 1.65
CA VAL A 59 -3.71 5.79 2.31
C VAL A 59 -3.63 7.28 2.63
N HIS A 60 -3.40 7.62 3.89
CA HIS A 60 -3.24 9.01 4.30
C HIS A 60 -2.00 9.63 3.68
N HIS A 61 -2.01 10.94 3.44
CA HIS A 61 -0.89 11.66 2.83
C HIS A 61 0.43 11.42 3.56
N ASP A 62 0.41 11.41 4.89
CA ASP A 62 1.59 11.18 5.73
C ASP A 62 2.18 9.78 5.60
N SER A 63 1.49 8.84 4.96
CA SER A 63 1.98 7.48 4.70
C SER A 63 2.38 7.24 3.26
N LEU A 64 2.26 8.23 2.36
CA LEU A 64 2.60 8.06 0.95
C LEU A 64 4.10 7.78 0.75
N PHE A 65 4.97 8.31 1.62
CA PHE A 65 6.40 8.02 1.58
C PHE A 65 6.71 6.52 1.77
N LEU A 66 5.82 5.75 2.41
CA LEU A 66 5.99 4.30 2.57
C LEU A 66 5.89 3.56 1.23
N LEU A 67 5.25 4.16 0.23
CA LEU A 67 5.15 3.61 -1.12
C LEU A 67 6.40 3.92 -1.94
N GLU A 68 7.30 4.78 -1.49
CA GLU A 68 8.52 5.08 -2.22
C GLU A 68 9.56 3.98 -1.96
N PRO A 69 10.19 3.41 -3.01
CA PRO A 69 11.26 2.44 -2.83
C PRO A 69 12.43 3.01 -2.03
N ILE A 70 12.99 2.22 -1.12
CA ILE A 70 14.18 2.57 -0.33
C ILE A 70 15.28 1.51 -0.47
N LEU A 71 16.46 1.82 0.06
CA LEU A 71 17.59 0.89 0.09
C LEU A 71 17.18 -0.43 0.77
N ASN A 72 17.62 -1.55 0.19
CA ASN A 72 17.31 -2.93 0.57
C ASN A 72 15.89 -3.43 0.27
N ASP A 73 15.01 -2.61 -0.32
CA ASP A 73 13.75 -3.11 -0.84
C ASP A 73 13.99 -4.08 -2.01
N VAL A 74 13.09 -5.05 -2.14
CA VAL A 74 12.92 -5.85 -3.35
C VAL A 74 11.76 -5.25 -4.11
N ILE A 75 11.98 -4.88 -5.37
CA ILE A 75 10.96 -4.25 -6.22
C ILE A 75 10.68 -5.08 -7.47
N TRP A 76 9.44 -4.99 -7.94
CA TRP A 76 9.03 -5.36 -9.28
C TRP A 76 9.18 -4.16 -10.20
N THR A 77 9.86 -4.34 -11.32
CA THR A 77 9.97 -3.34 -12.38
C THR A 77 9.38 -3.92 -13.66
N VAL A 78 8.82 -3.05 -14.51
CA VAL A 78 8.40 -3.42 -15.86
C VAL A 78 9.31 -2.69 -16.83
N ARG A 79 10.13 -3.44 -17.57
CA ARG A 79 11.02 -2.92 -18.60
C ARG A 79 10.71 -3.61 -19.92
N GLU A 80 10.35 -2.82 -20.93
CA GLU A 80 10.07 -3.32 -22.29
C GLU A 80 9.01 -4.45 -22.33
N GLY A 81 8.06 -4.44 -21.38
CA GLY A 81 6.99 -5.45 -21.26
C GLY A 81 7.37 -6.69 -20.44
N PHE A 82 8.60 -6.79 -19.94
CA PHE A 82 9.06 -7.86 -19.06
C PHE A 82 9.04 -7.42 -17.60
N TYR A 83 8.65 -8.35 -16.72
CA TYR A 83 8.70 -8.16 -15.27
C TYR A 83 10.07 -8.60 -14.75
N GLU A 84 10.77 -7.70 -14.10
CA GLU A 84 12.04 -8.00 -13.43
C GLU A 84 11.88 -7.78 -11.92
N VAL A 85 12.53 -8.65 -11.13
CA VAL A 85 12.63 -8.51 -9.68
C VAL A 85 14.07 -8.14 -9.36
N GLN A 86 14.26 -7.03 -8.65
CA GLN A 86 15.58 -6.60 -8.24
C GLN A 86 15.58 -6.14 -6.79
N ARG A 87 16.72 -6.32 -6.11
CA ARG A 87 16.99 -5.71 -4.81
C ARG A 87 17.73 -4.41 -5.02
N ILE A 88 17.30 -3.36 -4.34
CA ILE A 88 17.99 -2.06 -4.33
C ILE A 88 19.18 -2.16 -3.39
N CYS A 89 20.40 -2.18 -3.95
CA CYS A 89 21.63 -2.38 -3.20
C CYS A 89 22.44 -1.08 -3.03
N ASP A 90 22.22 -0.09 -3.90
CA ASP A 90 22.83 1.24 -3.85
C ASP A 90 21.78 2.35 -4.10
N VAL A 91 22.08 3.57 -3.67
CA VAL A 91 21.32 4.79 -3.96
C VAL A 91 21.22 5.02 -5.47
N TYR A 92 22.21 4.57 -6.25
CA TYR A 92 22.17 4.63 -7.71
C TYR A 92 21.17 3.63 -8.34
N ASP A 93 20.76 2.59 -7.61
CA ASP A 93 19.73 1.64 -8.04
C ASP A 93 18.31 2.15 -7.74
N LEU A 94 18.18 3.26 -6.98
CA LEU A 94 16.88 3.85 -6.70
C LEU A 94 16.25 4.32 -8.01
N PRO A 95 14.99 3.94 -8.26
CA PRO A 95 14.32 4.37 -9.47
C PRO A 95 14.18 5.88 -9.51
N VAL A 96 14.79 6.50 -10.52
CA VAL A 96 14.60 7.92 -10.79
C VAL A 96 13.15 8.13 -11.21
N HIS A 97 12.47 9.12 -10.62
CA HIS A 97 11.05 9.47 -10.83
C HIS A 97 10.60 9.67 -12.30
N ASN A 98 11.52 9.60 -13.27
CA ASN A 98 11.27 9.80 -14.70
C ASN A 98 11.43 8.54 -15.57
N THR A 99 11.61 7.35 -14.98
CA THR A 99 11.58 6.11 -15.75
C THR A 99 10.13 5.65 -15.93
N TRP A 100 9.71 5.36 -17.16
CA TRP A 100 8.37 4.83 -17.49
C TRP A 100 8.05 3.47 -16.85
N ALA A 101 8.95 2.95 -16.01
CA ALA A 101 8.77 1.74 -15.24
C ALA A 101 7.95 2.06 -13.99
N LEU A 102 6.80 1.39 -13.86
CA LEU A 102 6.11 1.28 -12.58
C LEU A 102 6.97 0.43 -11.65
N HIS A 103 7.48 1.05 -10.59
CA HIS A 103 8.21 0.36 -9.53
C HIS A 103 7.24 0.06 -8.40
N ARG A 104 7.08 -1.22 -8.05
CA ARG A 104 6.26 -1.65 -6.91
C ARG A 104 7.11 -2.43 -5.95
N ILE A 105 7.02 -2.12 -4.66
CA ILE A 105 7.74 -2.86 -3.63
C ILE A 105 7.10 -4.25 -3.50
N ALA A 106 7.92 -5.28 -3.63
CA ALA A 106 7.57 -6.67 -3.34
C ALA A 106 7.84 -7.00 -1.87
N GLU A 107 9.00 -6.57 -1.38
CA GLU A 107 9.45 -6.81 -0.01
C GLU A 107 10.22 -5.59 0.51
N ARG A 108 10.05 -5.30 1.79
CA ARG A 108 10.83 -4.30 2.53
C ARG A 108 11.45 -4.94 3.74
N ASN A 109 12.78 -4.90 3.86
CA ASN A 109 13.52 -5.53 4.96
C ASN A 109 13.16 -7.02 5.16
N GLY A 110 12.89 -7.75 4.06
CA GLY A 110 12.49 -9.16 4.11
C GLY A 110 11.04 -9.43 4.55
N ILE A 111 10.23 -8.38 4.71
CA ILE A 111 8.79 -8.50 4.98
C ILE A 111 8.03 -8.24 3.67
N PRO A 112 7.06 -9.10 3.30
CA PRO A 112 6.21 -8.84 2.14
C PRO A 112 5.51 -7.48 2.22
N PHE A 113 5.44 -6.79 1.10
CA PHE A 113 4.77 -5.49 0.97
C PHE A 113 3.52 -5.66 0.10
N MET A 114 2.35 -5.37 0.65
CA MET A 114 1.09 -5.42 -0.09
C MET A 114 0.86 -4.06 -0.72
N TRP A 115 0.97 -3.96 -2.04
CA TRP A 115 0.86 -2.68 -2.74
C TRP A 115 -0.61 -2.21 -2.84
N PRO A 116 -0.93 -0.93 -2.57
CA PRO A 116 -2.30 -0.42 -2.69
C PRO A 116 -2.74 -0.27 -4.16
N GLU A 117 -4.04 -0.26 -4.37
CA GLU A 117 -4.65 0.13 -5.64
C GLU A 117 -4.50 1.64 -5.84
N GLN A 118 -4.48 2.07 -7.11
CA GLN A 118 -4.44 3.48 -7.50
C GLN A 118 -5.77 3.83 -8.18
N GLU A 119 -6.42 4.90 -7.71
CA GLU A 119 -7.62 5.42 -8.36
C GLU A 119 -7.26 6.00 -9.74
N ALA A 120 -8.01 5.60 -10.77
CA ALA A 120 -7.87 6.16 -12.11
C ALA A 120 -8.27 7.65 -12.07
N ALA A 121 -7.39 8.51 -12.58
CA ALA A 121 -7.62 9.95 -12.69
C ALA A 121 -8.66 10.30 -13.75
#